data_AF-A0A1Q3CQM3-F1
#
_entry.id   AF-A0A1Q3CQM3-F1
#
_cell.length_a   1.000
_cell.length_b   1.000
_cell.length_c   1.000
_cell.angle_alpha   90.00
_cell.angle_beta   90.00
_cell.angle_gamma   90.00
#
_symmetry.space_group_name_H-M   'P 1'
#
loop_
_entity.id
_entity.type
_entity.pdbx_description
1 polymer ?
#
loop_
_entity_poly.entity_id
_entity_poly.type
_entity_poly.pdbx_seq_one_letter_code
_entity_poly.pdbx_strand_id
1 'polypeptide(L)'
;LLGNFIQGLNLEIRCEVKAFKPCSMTTNISYTQLQEEKKIKDEKSRTNKGFNKQSIGGIVFSGSFNLNRNPPTKHLTQEELKERTSKGICWHCDDIWHRGHRCK
;
A
#
# COMPACT_ATOMS: atom_id res chain seq x y z
N LEU A 1 -2.77 23.05 21.08
CA LEU A 1 -2.71 21.69 21.66
C LEU A 1 -3.25 20.63 20.70
N LEU A 2 -4.49 20.73 20.21
CA LEU A 2 -5.08 19.78 19.25
C LEU A 2 -4.25 19.60 17.96
N GLY A 3 -3.85 20.70 17.32
CA GLY A 3 -3.03 20.65 16.10
C GLY A 3 -1.67 19.98 16.31
N ASN A 4 -1.02 20.26 17.44
CA ASN A 4 0.28 19.69 17.80
C ASN A 4 0.17 18.19 18.08
N PHE A 5 -0.92 17.76 18.74
CA PHE A 5 -1.21 16.34 18.95
C PHE A 5 -1.35 15.60 17.61
N ILE A 6 -2.18 16.12 16.69
CA ILE A 6 -2.37 15.55 15.34
C ILE A 6 -1.05 15.51 14.57
N GLN A 7 -0.20 16.52 14.71
CA GLN A 7 1.09 16.59 14.02
C GLN A 7 2.08 15.53 14.50
N GLY A 8 2.00 15.14 15.78
CA GLY A 8 2.81 14.07 16.38
C GLY A 8 2.34 12.65 16.03
N LEU A 9 1.14 12.48 15.45
CA LEU A 9 0.64 11.18 15.02
C LEU A 9 1.37 10.66 13.77
N ASN A 10 1.51 9.34 13.68
CA ASN A 10 2.00 8.69 12.47
C ASN A 10 1.16 9.10 11.25
N LEU A 11 1.78 9.27 10.08
CA LEU A 11 1.14 9.76 8.86
C LEU A 11 -0.16 9.01 8.50
N GLU A 12 -0.15 7.69 8.62
CA GLU A 12 -1.30 6.83 8.32
C GLU A 12 -2.50 7.16 9.23
N ILE A 13 -2.26 7.19 10.54
CA ILE A 13 -3.27 7.52 11.56
C ILE A 13 -3.70 8.98 11.43
N ARG A 14 -2.76 9.88 11.17
CA ARG A 14 -2.99 11.32 11.04
C ARG A 14 -3.95 11.65 9.91
N CYS A 15 -3.83 10.99 8.76
CA CYS A 15 -4.72 11.20 7.63
C CYS A 15 -6.17 10.81 7.97
N GLU A 16 -6.35 9.66 8.61
CA GLU A 16 -7.68 9.18 9.00
C GLU A 16 -8.28 10.07 10.10
N VAL A 17 -7.53 10.40 11.15
CA VAL A 17 -8.01 11.33 12.20
C VAL A 17 -8.36 12.71 11.64
N LYS A 18 -7.59 13.24 10.69
CA LYS A 18 -7.92 14.53 10.03
C LYS A 18 -9.21 14.47 9.22
N ALA A 19 -9.51 13.34 8.57
CA ALA A 19 -10.73 13.16 7.79
C ALA A 19 -12.00 13.29 8.67
N PHE A 20 -11.93 12.85 9.93
CA PHE A 20 -13.01 12.97 10.90
C PHE A 20 -13.17 14.36 11.53
N LYS A 21 -12.27 15.31 11.22
CA LYS A 21 -12.34 16.73 11.67
C LYS A 21 -12.65 16.88 13.18
N PRO A 22 -11.81 16.34 14.09
CA PRO A 22 -12.05 16.47 15.53
C PRO A 22 -12.03 17.93 15.95
N CYS A 23 -13.02 18.35 16.74
CA CYS A 23 -13.13 19.70 17.30
C CYS A 23 -12.69 19.79 18.78
N SER A 24 -12.42 18.65 19.42
CA SER A 24 -12.01 18.56 20.82
C SER A 24 -10.90 17.53 21.01
N MET A 25 -10.09 17.71 22.06
CA MET A 25 -9.04 16.77 22.44
C MET A 25 -9.61 15.38 22.74
N THR A 26 -10.74 15.30 23.45
CA THR A 26 -11.37 14.01 23.81
C THR A 26 -11.78 13.23 22.56
N THR A 27 -12.39 13.91 21.60
CA THR A 27 -12.80 13.31 20.33
C THR A 27 -11.59 12.82 19.54
N ASN A 28 -10.51 13.61 19.53
CA ASN A 28 -9.26 13.27 18.85
C ASN A 28 -8.59 12.04 19.48
N ILE A 29 -8.50 11.97 20.80
CA ILE A 29 -7.95 10.83 21.54
C ILE A 29 -8.76 9.57 21.23
N SER A 30 -10.09 9.66 21.32
CA SER A 30 -10.98 8.53 21.02
C SER A 30 -10.79 8.02 19.59
N TYR A 31 -10.76 8.92 18.59
CA TYR A 31 -10.53 8.52 17.20
C TYR A 31 -9.12 7.96 16.95
N THR A 32 -8.11 8.51 17.61
CA THR A 32 -6.73 8.01 17.50
C THR A 32 -6.63 6.57 18.00
N GLN A 33 -7.22 6.26 19.15
CA GLN A 33 -7.25 4.90 19.70
C GLN A 33 -7.96 3.91 18.77
N LEU A 34 -9.13 4.28 18.23
CA LEU A 34 -9.86 3.44 17.27
C LEU A 34 -9.02 3.13 16.03
N GLN A 35 -8.25 4.12 15.57
CA GLN A 35 -7.41 3.97 14.39
C GLN A 35 -6.17 3.10 14.64
N GLU A 36 -5.57 3.20 15.83
CA GLU A 36 -4.47 2.33 16.27
C GLU A 36 -4.91 0.87 16.34
N GLU A 37 -6.09 0.60 16.91
CA GLU A 37 -6.64 -0.75 16.97
C GLU A 37 -6.91 -1.34 15.58
N LYS A 38 -7.47 -0.54 14.67
CA LYS A 38 -7.71 -0.95 13.27
C LYS A 38 -6.39 -1.32 12.60
N LYS A 39 -5.36 -0.50 12.77
CA LYS A 39 -4.02 -0.76 12.22
C LYS A 39 -3.43 -2.07 12.77
N ILE A 40 -3.55 -2.34 14.07
CA ILE A 40 -3.08 -3.60 14.68
C ILE A 40 -3.83 -4.81 14.11
N LYS A 41 -5.15 -4.70 13.89
CA LYS A 41 -5.97 -5.78 13.31
C LYS A 41 -5.62 -6.02 11.84
N ASP A 42 -5.39 -4.96 11.07
CA ASP A 42 -4.97 -5.05 9.67
C ASP A 42 -3.56 -5.64 9.53
N GLU A 43 -2.64 -5.28 10.43
CA GLU A 43 -1.29 -5.86 10.48
C GLU A 43 -1.35 -7.36 10.78
N LYS A 44 -2.07 -7.78 11.83
CA LYS A 44 -2.30 -9.20 12.14
C LYS A 44 -2.95 -9.96 10.98
N SER A 45 -3.86 -9.30 10.26
CA SER A 45 -4.49 -9.87 9.08
C SER A 45 -3.52 -9.99 7.90
N ARG A 46 -2.56 -9.07 7.75
CA ARG A 46 -1.51 -9.16 6.72
C ARG A 46 -0.49 -10.25 7.02
N THR A 47 -0.15 -10.49 8.29
CA THR A 47 0.75 -11.58 8.68
C THR A 47 0.12 -12.96 8.50
N ASN A 48 -1.22 -13.04 8.57
CA ASN A 48 -1.97 -14.29 8.43
C ASN A 48 -2.56 -14.51 7.01
N LYS A 49 -2.66 -13.45 6.20
CA LYS A 49 -3.14 -13.52 4.82
C LYS A 49 -1.95 -13.70 3.90
N GLY A 50 -1.49 -14.95 3.80
CA GLY A 50 -0.81 -15.42 2.60
C GLY A 50 -1.59 -14.92 1.37
N PHE A 51 -0.88 -14.27 0.46
CA PHE A 51 -1.33 -13.69 -0.81
C PHE A 51 -2.72 -14.14 -1.29
N ASN A 52 -3.78 -13.44 -0.89
CA ASN A 52 -5.09 -13.56 -1.51
C ASN A 52 -5.49 -12.21 -2.09
N LYS A 53 -5.05 -12.00 -3.33
CA LYS A 53 -5.47 -10.88 -4.19
C LYS A 53 -6.93 -11.09 -4.58
N GLN A 54 -7.84 -10.43 -3.89
CA GLN A 54 -9.22 -10.31 -4.38
C GLN A 54 -9.34 -9.01 -5.16
N SER A 55 -9.44 -9.22 -6.47
CA SER A 55 -10.00 -8.32 -7.47
C SER A 55 -11.19 -7.54 -6.90
N ILE A 56 -11.06 -6.21 -6.82
CA ILE A 56 -12.20 -5.33 -6.60
C ILE A 56 -12.90 -5.15 -7.94
N GLY A 57 -14.02 -5.85 -8.09
CA GLY A 57 -15.00 -5.57 -9.13
C GLY A 57 -15.90 -4.41 -8.71
N GLY A 58 -16.20 -3.53 -9.68
CA GLY A 58 -17.47 -2.82 -9.75
C GLY A 58 -17.47 -1.33 -9.39
N ILE A 59 -17.21 -0.47 -10.37
CA ILE A 59 -18.10 0.67 -10.61
C ILE A 59 -18.56 0.55 -12.06
N VAL A 60 -19.87 0.36 -12.23
CA VAL A 60 -20.54 0.33 -13.52
C VAL A 60 -20.76 1.79 -13.93
N PHE A 61 -19.95 2.28 -14.87
CA PHE A 61 -20.33 3.39 -15.75
C PHE A 61 -20.35 2.85 -17.16
N SER A 62 -21.52 2.92 -17.79
CA SER A 62 -21.75 2.64 -19.20
C SER A 62 -20.91 3.62 -20.04
N GLY A 63 -19.76 3.14 -20.49
CA GLY A 63 -18.88 3.85 -21.41
C GLY A 63 -17.84 2.89 -21.98
N SER A 64 -18.07 2.44 -23.21
CA SER A 64 -17.17 1.57 -23.96
C SER A 64 -15.80 2.22 -24.17
N PHE A 65 -14.81 1.91 -23.34
CA PHE A 65 -13.40 2.12 -23.67
C PHE A 65 -12.55 0.95 -23.20
N ASN A 66 -11.96 0.26 -24.18
CA ASN A 66 -11.04 -0.87 -24.05
C ASN A 66 -9.90 -0.58 -23.05
N LEU A 67 -9.92 -1.26 -21.89
CA LEU A 67 -8.81 -1.28 -20.93
C LEU A 67 -8.45 -2.72 -20.55
N ASN A 68 -8.14 -3.53 -21.56
CA ASN A 68 -7.41 -4.78 -21.35
C ASN A 68 -6.02 -4.66 -22.01
N ARG A 69 -5.11 -3.97 -21.33
CA ARG A 69 -3.69 -3.85 -21.72
C ARG A 69 -2.75 -3.83 -20.51
N ASN A 70 -3.09 -4.55 -19.45
CA ASN A 70 -2.07 -4.89 -18.45
C ASN A 70 -1.42 -6.20 -18.88
N PRO A 71 -0.15 -6.22 -19.32
CA PRO A 71 0.56 -7.47 -19.50
C PRO A 71 0.57 -8.23 -18.16
N PRO A 72 0.56 -9.58 -18.17
CA PRO A 72 0.63 -10.36 -16.95
C PRO A 72 1.85 -9.92 -16.13
N THR A 73 1.61 -9.34 -14.97
CA THR A 73 2.68 -8.92 -14.06
C THR A 73 3.35 -10.19 -13.53
N LYS A 74 4.57 -10.46 -14.00
CA LYS A 74 5.40 -11.54 -13.43
C LYS A 74 5.63 -11.23 -11.95
N HIS A 75 5.10 -12.06 -11.07
CA HIS A 75 5.35 -11.97 -9.64
C HIS A 75 6.60 -12.79 -9.34
N LEU A 76 7.70 -12.12 -9.03
CA LEU A 76 8.89 -12.79 -8.49
C LEU A 76 8.64 -13.16 -7.02
N THR A 77 9.15 -14.32 -6.59
CA THR A 77 9.19 -14.64 -5.16
C THR A 77 10.25 -13.80 -4.44
N GLN A 78 10.20 -13.78 -3.11
CA GLN A 78 11.17 -13.05 -2.30
C GLN A 78 12.59 -13.60 -2.48
N GLU A 79 12.74 -14.92 -2.63
CA GLU A 79 14.06 -15.52 -2.91
C GLU A 79 14.60 -15.05 -4.26
N GLU A 80 13.76 -15.07 -5.30
CA GLU A 80 14.13 -14.64 -6.64
C GLU A 80 14.52 -13.17 -6.70
N LEU A 81 13.80 -12.29 -5.99
CA LEU A 81 14.13 -10.87 -5.93
C LEU A 81 15.50 -10.65 -5.25
N LYS A 82 15.77 -11.39 -4.17
CA LYS A 82 17.04 -11.32 -3.43
C LYS A 82 18.19 -11.81 -4.31
N GLU A 83 18.00 -12.91 -5.03
CA GLU A 83 19.00 -13.44 -5.95
C GLU A 83 19.29 -12.47 -7.10
N ARG A 84 18.25 -11.90 -7.73
CA ARG A 84 18.41 -10.91 -8.81
C ARG A 84 19.08 -9.62 -8.33
N THR A 85 18.74 -9.15 -7.14
CA THR A 85 19.39 -7.98 -6.53
C THR A 85 20.87 -8.27 -6.23
N SER A 86 21.20 -9.48 -5.76
CA SER A 86 22.57 -9.89 -5.48
C SER A 86 23.41 -10.04 -6.76
N LYS A 87 22.77 -10.45 -7.86
CA LYS A 87 23.36 -10.57 -9.20
C LYS A 87 23.39 -9.24 -9.97
N GLY A 88 22.70 -8.21 -9.48
CA GLY A 88 22.60 -6.90 -10.14
C GLY A 88 21.85 -6.92 -11.47
N ILE A 89 20.85 -7.78 -11.64
CA ILE A 89 20.08 -7.95 -12.89
C ILE A 89 18.69 -7.29 -12.83
N CYS A 90 18.12 -6.92 -14.00
CA CYS A 90 16.78 -6.29 -14.12
C CYS A 90 15.74 -7.18 -13.42
N TRP A 91 14.75 -6.56 -12.78
CA TRP A 91 13.65 -7.30 -12.15
C TRP A 91 12.66 -7.90 -13.16
N HIS A 92 12.73 -7.46 -14.42
CA HIS A 92 11.83 -7.87 -15.50
C HIS A 92 12.49 -8.73 -16.58
N CYS A 93 13.82 -8.66 -16.75
CA CYS A 93 14.62 -9.50 -17.65
C CYS A 93 15.94 -9.91 -16.98
N ASP A 94 16.62 -10.91 -17.54
CA ASP A 94 17.84 -11.46 -16.93
C ASP A 94 19.13 -10.72 -17.36
N ASP A 95 19.01 -9.47 -17.81
CA ASP A 95 20.14 -8.60 -18.18
C ASP A 95 20.65 -7.80 -16.97
N ILE A 96 21.92 -7.39 -17.00
CA ILE A 96 22.52 -6.55 -15.96
C ILE A 96 21.83 -5.18 -15.92
N TRP A 97 21.42 -4.76 -14.72
CA TRP A 97 20.75 -3.49 -14.52
C TRP A 97 21.75 -2.33 -14.42
N HIS A 98 21.47 -1.24 -15.12
CA HIS A 98 22.19 0.02 -15.02
C HIS A 98 21.23 1.21 -15.10
N ARG A 99 21.69 2.41 -14.73
CA ARG A 99 20.90 3.64 -14.90
C ARG A 99 20.61 3.82 -16.40
N GLY A 100 19.33 3.93 -16.76
CA GLY A 100 18.87 4.02 -18.16
C GLY A 100 18.59 2.68 -18.85
N HIS A 101 18.68 1.55 -18.15
CA HIS A 101 18.31 0.24 -18.68
C HIS A 101 16.81 0.20 -19.06
N ARG A 102 16.51 -0.30 -20.26
CA ARG A 102 15.14 -0.55 -20.74
C ARG A 102 15.02 -2.04 -21.09
N CYS A 103 14.27 -2.78 -20.29
CA CYS A 103 14.04 -4.20 -20.51
C CYS A 103 13.24 -4.33 -21.86
N LYS A 104 13.67 -5.22 -22.75
CA LYS A 104 13.12 -5.39 -24.11
C LYS A 104 11.88 -6.27 -24.15
#